data_AF-A0A3D5SG75-F1
#
_entry.id   AF-A0A3D5SG75-F1
#
_cell.length_a   1.000
_cell.length_b   1.000
_cell.length_c   1.000
_cell.angle_alpha   90.00
_cell.angle_beta   90.00
_cell.angle_gamma   90.00
#
_symmetry.space_group_name_H-M   'P 1'
#
loop_
_entity.id
_entity.type
_entity.pdbx_description
1 polymer ?
#
loop_
_entity_poly.entity_id
_entity_poly.type
_entity_poly.pdbx_seq_one_letter_code
_entity_poly.pdbx_strand_id
1 'polypeptide(L)'
;GSGWTSALLAWCVGETGKVLAVERIAELCEFGKSNILKYNFINKGIVETFCLDGSRGLPERAPFDKILVSAAAKLIPLALKEQLAVGGRLVLPVGNSIWL
;
A
#
# COMPACT_ATOMS: atom_id res chain seq x y z
N GLY A 1 9.20 -0.63 1.85
CA GLY A 1 9.99 0.57 2.18
C GLY A 1 10.20 0.61 3.67
N SER A 2 10.35 1.79 4.28
CA SER A 2 10.57 1.89 5.74
C SER A 2 9.37 1.48 6.62
N GLY A 3 8.17 1.36 6.03
CA GLY A 3 6.92 1.09 6.74
C GLY A 3 6.25 2.33 7.35
N TRP A 4 6.89 3.50 7.27
CA TRP A 4 6.39 4.75 7.87
C TRP A 4 4.98 5.13 7.39
N THR A 5 4.78 5.26 6.07
CA THR A 5 3.49 5.61 5.49
C THR A 5 2.43 4.57 5.82
N SER A 6 2.77 3.28 5.80
CA SER A 6 1.84 2.20 6.15
C SER A 6 1.37 2.29 7.61
N ALA A 7 2.28 2.58 8.56
CA ALA A 7 1.93 2.78 9.96
C ALA A 7 1.07 4.04 10.17
N LEU A 8 1.38 5.14 9.48
CA LEU A 8 0.57 6.35 9.52
C LEU A 8 -0.86 6.09 8.99
N LEU A 9 -0.96 5.40 7.85
CA LEU A 9 -2.26 5.03 7.29
C LEU A 9 -3.03 4.09 8.22
N ALA A 10 -2.34 3.16 8.91
CA ALA A 10 -2.96 2.27 9.89
C ALA A 10 -3.63 3.04 11.03
N TRP A 11 -3.00 4.11 11.49
CA TRP A 11 -3.61 5.03 12.45
C TRP A 11 -4.83 5.75 11.85
N CYS A 12 -4.72 6.27 10.63
CA CYS A 12 -5.80 7.02 9.98
C CYS A 12 -7.05 6.17 9.69
N VAL A 13 -6.89 4.90 9.29
CA VAL A 13 -8.02 4.03 8.97
C VAL A 13 -8.71 3.46 10.21
N GLY A 14 -8.06 3.55 11.38
CA GLY A 14 -8.61 3.10 12.65
C GLY A 14 -8.78 1.58 12.76
N GLU A 15 -9.50 1.14 13.79
CA GLU A 15 -9.62 -0.30 14.13
C GLU A 15 -10.50 -1.09 13.16
N THR A 16 -11.39 -0.42 12.41
CA THR A 16 -12.28 -1.05 11.43
C THR A 16 -11.68 -1.07 10.02
N GLY A 17 -10.56 -0.39 9.81
CA GLY A 17 -9.90 -0.28 8.52
C GLY A 17 -8.73 -1.25 8.35
N LYS A 18 -8.22 -1.34 7.13
CA LYS A 18 -7.04 -2.13 6.80
C LYS A 18 -6.08 -1.41 5.88
N VAL A 19 -4.79 -1.71 6.04
CA VAL A 19 -3.70 -1.27 5.15
C VAL A 19 -2.95 -2.49 4.66
N LEU A 20 -2.92 -2.67 3.34
CA LEU A 20 -2.12 -3.71 2.70
C LEU A 20 -0.87 -3.05 2.13
N ALA A 21 0.28 -3.31 2.76
CA ALA A 21 1.56 -2.71 2.41
C ALA A 21 2.37 -3.66 1.51
N VAL A 22 2.75 -3.19 0.32
CA VAL A 22 3.52 -3.98 -0.65
C VAL A 22 4.92 -3.40 -0.82
N GLU A 23 5.93 -4.26 -0.78
CA GLU A 23 7.33 -3.94 -1.08
C GLU A 23 7.95 -5.09 -1.86
N ARG A 24 8.72 -4.81 -2.92
CA ARG A 24 9.31 -5.84 -3.77
C ARG A 24 10.71 -6.27 -3.36
N ILE A 25 11.43 -5.43 -2.60
CA ILE A 25 12.78 -5.70 -2.10
C ILE A 25 12.67 -6.38 -0.73
N ALA A 26 13.10 -7.64 -0.64
CA ALA A 26 12.89 -8.49 0.54
C ALA A 26 13.45 -7.86 1.84
N GLU A 27 14.66 -7.30 1.78
CA GLU A 27 15.30 -6.65 2.92
C GLU A 27 14.49 -5.43 3.40
N LEU A 28 13.91 -4.67 2.47
CA LEU A 28 13.05 -3.53 2.81
C LEU A 28 11.67 -3.98 3.30
N CYS A 29 11.17 -5.12 2.82
CA CYS A 29 9.92 -5.68 3.31
C CYS A 29 10.05 -6.07 4.78
N GLU A 30 11.10 -6.80 5.14
CA GLU A 30 11.37 -7.18 6.54
C GLU A 30 11.69 -5.97 7.42
N PHE A 31 12.46 -5.00 6.90
CA PHE A 31 12.74 -3.75 7.61
C PHE A 31 11.45 -2.97 7.90
N GLY A 32 10.59 -2.78 6.89
CA GLY A 32 9.32 -2.09 7.05
C GLY A 32 8.37 -2.80 8.00
N LYS A 33 8.24 -4.12 7.86
CA LYS A 33 7.43 -4.98 8.74
C LYS A 33 7.87 -4.88 10.20
N SER A 34 9.19 -4.94 10.45
CA SER A 34 9.76 -4.81 11.79
C SER A 34 9.47 -3.44 12.43
N ASN A 35 9.45 -2.36 11.64
CA ASN A 35 9.08 -1.04 12.14
C ASN A 35 7.59 -0.94 12.48
N ILE A 36 6.71 -1.49 11.64
CA ILE A 36 5.26 -1.46 11.87
C ILE A 36 4.87 -2.30 13.10
N LEU A 37 5.54 -3.45 13.31
CA LEU A 37 5.30 -4.35 14.46
C LEU A 37 5.43 -3.64 15.82
N LYS A 38 6.34 -2.66 15.94
CA LYS A 38 6.57 -1.89 17.18
C LYS A 38 5.32 -1.16 17.68
N TYR A 39 4.34 -0.91 16.79
CA TYR A 39 3.09 -0.22 17.10
C TYR A 39 1.89 -1.17 17.18
N ASN A 40 2.13 -2.49 17.18
CA ASN A 40 1.11 -3.54 17.30
C ASN A 40 0.08 -3.59 16.16
N PHE A 41 0.26 -2.83 15.07
CA PHE A 41 -0.72 -2.78 13.97
C PHE A 41 -0.83 -4.10 13.18
N ILE A 42 0.26 -4.86 13.06
CA ILE A 42 0.25 -6.17 12.40
C ILE A 42 -0.45 -7.22 13.26
N ASN A 43 -0.15 -7.28 14.57
CA ASN A 43 -0.79 -8.23 15.47
C ASN A 43 -2.29 -7.95 15.65
N LYS A 44 -2.70 -6.67 15.56
CA LYS A 44 -4.12 -6.29 15.51
C LYS A 44 -4.80 -6.59 14.17
N GLY A 45 -4.06 -7.05 13.15
CA GLY A 45 -4.61 -7.32 11.82
C GLY A 45 -5.00 -6.07 11.01
N ILE A 46 -4.60 -4.88 11.46
CA ILE A 46 -4.85 -3.61 10.76
C ILE A 46 -3.91 -3.47 9.56
N VAL A 47 -2.66 -3.94 9.69
CA VAL A 47 -1.67 -3.92 8.60
C VAL A 47 -1.29 -5.34 8.20
N GLU A 48 -1.31 -5.60 6.90
CA GLU A 48 -0.77 -6.82 6.28
C GLU A 48 0.37 -6.41 5.33
N THR A 49 1.52 -7.10 5.42
CA THR A 49 2.71 -6.80 4.61
C THR A 49 2.96 -7.88 3.58
N PHE A 50 3.27 -7.51 2.35
CA PHE A 50 3.51 -8.43 1.23
C PHE A 50 4.84 -8.12 0.53
N CYS A 51 5.67 -9.15 0.37
CA CYS A 51 6.92 -9.07 -0.38
C CYS A 51 6.70 -9.45 -1.85
N LEU A 52 6.23 -8.51 -2.69
CA LEU A 52 5.88 -8.77 -4.09
C LEU A 52 5.93 -7.51 -4.96
N ASP A 53 5.78 -7.69 -6.28
CA ASP A 53 5.72 -6.60 -7.24
C ASP A 53 4.38 -5.85 -7.17
N GLY A 54 4.40 -4.68 -6.54
CA GLY A 54 3.23 -3.82 -6.36
C GLY A 54 2.63 -3.27 -7.65
N SER A 55 3.30 -3.34 -8.81
CA SER A 55 2.72 -2.92 -10.09
C SER A 55 1.52 -3.79 -10.52
N ARG A 56 1.42 -5.00 -9.96
CA ARG A 56 0.31 -5.95 -10.18
C ARG A 56 -0.83 -5.79 -9.18
N GLY A 57 -0.66 -4.96 -8.15
CA GLY A 57 -1.59 -4.86 -7.03
C GLY A 57 -1.77 -6.17 -6.27
N LEU A 58 -2.96 -6.37 -5.71
CA LEU A 58 -3.38 -7.54 -4.95
C LEU A 58 -4.83 -7.91 -5.36
N PRO A 59 -5.03 -8.56 -6.52
CA PRO A 59 -6.35 -8.79 -7.10
C PRO A 59 -7.30 -9.55 -6.16
N GLU A 60 -6.79 -10.54 -5.42
CA GLU A 60 -7.55 -11.32 -4.43
C GLU A 60 -8.07 -10.50 -3.24
N ARG A 61 -7.62 -9.25 -3.12
CA ARG A 61 -7.98 -8.34 -2.02
C ARG A 61 -8.71 -7.10 -2.50
N ALA A 62 -8.92 -6.98 -3.82
CA ALA A 62 -9.72 -5.93 -4.43
C ALA A 62 -11.22 -6.12 -4.09
N PRO A 63 -12.04 -5.06 -4.17
CA PRO A 63 -11.68 -3.70 -4.53
C PRO A 63 -11.06 -2.89 -3.37
N PHE A 64 -10.28 -1.85 -3.69
CA PHE A 64 -9.69 -0.91 -2.73
C PHE A 64 -10.37 0.45 -2.78
N ASP A 65 -10.71 1.02 -1.62
CA ASP A 65 -11.20 2.40 -1.55
C ASP A 65 -10.14 3.42 -1.97
N LYS A 66 -8.87 3.13 -1.63
CA LYS A 66 -7.73 4.02 -1.84
C LYS A 66 -6.50 3.19 -2.15
N ILE A 67 -5.75 3.62 -3.16
CA ILE A 67 -4.44 3.06 -3.49
C ILE A 67 -3.44 4.22 -3.46
N LEU A 68 -2.36 4.07 -2.68
CA LEU A 68 -1.26 5.02 -2.62
C LEU A 68 0.02 4.31 -3.07
N VAL A 69 0.65 4.83 -4.12
CA VAL A 69 1.91 4.31 -4.65
C VAL A 69 2.99 5.36 -4.40
N SER A 70 4.00 5.00 -3.61
CA SER A 70 5.11 5.91 -3.28
C SER A 70 6.29 5.81 -4.26
N ALA A 71 6.21 4.92 -5.25
CA ALA A 71 7.22 4.74 -6.30
C ALA A 71 6.71 5.30 -7.62
N ALA A 72 7.60 5.94 -8.40
CA ALA A 72 7.24 6.48 -9.69
C ALA A 72 6.96 5.38 -10.72
N ALA A 73 5.91 5.56 -11.52
CA ALA A 73 5.59 4.74 -12.68
C ALA A 73 5.75 5.55 -13.98
N LYS A 74 5.93 4.85 -15.12
CA LYS A 74 5.94 5.51 -16.44
C LYS A 74 4.53 5.89 -16.90
N LEU A 75 3.55 5.08 -16.55
CA LEU A 75 2.12 5.20 -16.86
C LEU A 75 1.35 4.69 -15.64
N ILE A 76 0.07 5.06 -15.53
CA ILE A 76 -0.81 4.53 -14.50
C ILE A 76 -1.00 3.01 -14.74
N PRO A 77 -0.61 2.12 -13.81
CA PRO A 77 -0.78 0.68 -14.00
C PRO A 77 -2.26 0.29 -14.09
N LEU A 78 -2.63 -0.38 -15.19
CA LEU A 78 -4.02 -0.80 -15.42
C LEU A 78 -4.54 -1.70 -14.30
N ALA A 79 -3.71 -2.63 -13.81
CA ALA A 79 -4.07 -3.53 -12.71
C ALA A 79 -4.48 -2.77 -11.43
N LEU A 80 -3.80 -1.66 -11.10
CA LEU A 80 -4.17 -0.85 -9.93
C LEU A 80 -5.47 -0.08 -10.18
N LYS A 81 -5.69 0.38 -11.40
CA LYS A 81 -6.93 1.06 -11.79
C LYS A 81 -8.14 0.10 -11.71
N GLU A 82 -7.98 -1.13 -12.16
CA GLU A 82 -9.03 -2.17 -12.14
C GLU A 82 -9.36 -2.66 -10.73
N GLN A 83 -8.39 -2.63 -9.82
CA GLN A 83 -8.58 -3.01 -8.43
C GLN A 83 -9.14 -1.88 -7.55
N LEU A 84 -9.35 -0.69 -8.11
CA LEU A 84 -9.91 0.45 -7.39
C LEU A 84 -11.44 0.35 -7.35
N ALA A 85 -12.03 0.56 -6.18
CA ALA A 85 -13.49 0.65 -6.02
C ALA A 85 -14.07 1.79 -6.87
N VAL A 86 -15.34 1.66 -7.27
CA VAL A 86 -16.08 2.78 -7.88
C VAL A 86 -16.11 3.95 -6.91
N GLY A 87 -15.63 5.12 -7.34
CA GLY A 87 -15.48 6.31 -6.50
C GLY A 87 -14.23 6.32 -5.59
N GLY A 88 -13.40 5.28 -5.66
CA GLY A 88 -12.11 5.22 -4.97
C GLY A 88 -11.08 6.20 -5.55
N ARG A 89 -9.93 6.34 -4.87
CA ARG A 89 -8.84 7.25 -5.29
C ARG A 89 -7.51 6.52 -5.44
N LEU A 90 -6.78 6.81 -6.51
CA LEU A 90 -5.45 6.26 -6.78
C LEU A 90 -4.44 7.41 -6.85
N VAL A 91 -3.51 7.46 -5.89
CA VAL A 91 -2.45 8.48 -5.84
C VAL A 91 -1.12 7.85 -6.19
N LEU A 92 -0.44 8.37 -7.20
CA LEU A 92 0.90 7.91 -7.59
C LEU A 92 1.71 8.97 -8.34
N PRO A 93 3.05 8.93 -8.25
CA PRO A 93 3.90 9.63 -9.19
C PRO A 93 3.88 8.94 -10.57
N VAL A 94 3.65 9.74 -11.62
CA VAL A 94 3.80 9.34 -13.02
C VAL A 94 4.82 10.26 -13.68
N GLY A 95 5.95 9.70 -14.14
CA GLY A 95 7.09 10.48 -14.60
C GLY A 95 7.58 11.44 -13.51
N ASN A 96 7.46 12.75 -13.75
CA ASN A 96 7.90 13.81 -12.83
C ASN A 96 6.73 14.57 -12.17
N SER A 97 5.54 13.99 -12.11
CA SER A 97 4.34 14.63 -11.55
C SER A 97 3.52 13.68 -10.69
N ILE A 98 2.80 14.20 -9.70
CA ILE A 98 1.86 13.42 -8.88
C ILE A 98 0.47 13.45 -9.52
N TRP A 99 -0.15 12.28 -9.61
CA TRP A 99 -1.52 12.08 -10.10
C TRP A 99 -2.43 11.63 -8.96
N LEU A 100 -3.72 12.02 -9.04
CA LEU A 100 -4.80 11.72 -8.11
C LEU A 100 -6.04 11.21 -8.86
#